data_AF-A0A0L0UNR9-F1
#
_entry.id   AF-A0A0L0UNR9-F1
#
_cell.length_a   1.000
_cell.length_b   1.000
_cell.length_c   1.000
_cell.angle_alpha   90.00
_cell.angle_beta   90.00
_cell.angle_gamma   90.00
#
_symmetry.space_group_name_H-M   'P 1'
#
loop_
_entity.id
_entity.type
_entity.pdbx_description
1 polymer ?
#
loop_
_entity_poly.entity_id
_entity_poly.type
_entity_poly.pdbx_seq_one_letter_code
_entity_poly.pdbx_strand_id
1 'polypeptide(L)'
;LDIGTENFKARYINTGLRYDAPTYLAEDYEKNIIIYGEEAKALMDKSNENVIIKRPVRDGNIADPDALQRILAKIFQDFRLEIKNSKQIDNNIIKNSKELEKIDKNRDLIVLMATPSEINTIQREALENIVHQLGALRGFVQEEVKMAALGSGQDIFGTAIMCIDIGGGSTDIAVINNDSILYSYTTHCAGDFLTQKIKDYIAKKHAIRIGTKEAEDVLKNIGSLMKYQNEKPYTISGISLPRLDSQPGETMSISKTIEITPEEIRENVMKVEFREHVIPSIRTVLRTVGEKAAGSVSDLKKTGKGITICGGGAYIKKIDEFIKEELSKEYFIEVKSNKSNTKLIRQKYEGDIFEVRIAQNPLDNVIDGCVKYRDTIYKQIIAEQNPNREILKKEEE
;
A
#
# COMPACT_ATOMS: atom_id res chain seq x y z
N LEU A 1 -3.76 11.32 -5.92
CA LEU A 1 -2.79 11.19 -4.81
C LEU A 1 -2.90 9.76 -4.35
N ASP A 2 -1.77 9.10 -4.19
CA ASP A 2 -1.65 7.79 -3.58
C ASP A 2 -1.06 8.01 -2.18
N ILE A 3 -1.86 7.74 -1.15
CA ILE A 3 -1.53 7.99 0.25
C ILE A 3 -1.06 6.67 0.89
N GLY A 4 0.03 6.11 0.34
CA GLY A 4 0.57 4.83 0.77
C GLY A 4 1.35 4.89 2.09
N THR A 5 1.44 3.74 2.77
CA THR A 5 2.24 3.58 4.01
C THR A 5 3.72 3.83 3.77
N GLU A 6 4.25 3.31 2.67
CA GLU A 6 5.70 3.35 2.41
C GLU A 6 6.07 4.52 1.50
N ASN A 7 5.30 4.77 0.45
CA ASN A 7 5.50 5.86 -0.49
C ASN A 7 4.23 6.67 -0.69
N PHE A 8 4.40 7.96 -0.87
CA PHE A 8 3.35 8.88 -1.24
C PHE A 8 3.59 9.31 -2.69
N LYS A 9 2.57 9.20 -3.54
CA LYS A 9 2.68 9.61 -4.95
C LYS A 9 1.68 10.68 -5.31
N ALA A 10 2.12 11.67 -6.07
CA ALA A 10 1.27 12.72 -6.60
C ALA A 10 1.59 13.03 -8.05
N ARG A 11 0.54 13.26 -8.85
CA ARG A 11 0.64 13.74 -10.23
C ARG A 11 -0.51 14.69 -10.54
N TYR A 12 -0.29 15.61 -11.48
CA TYR A 12 -1.41 16.20 -12.21
C TYR A 12 -1.90 15.23 -13.28
N ILE A 13 -3.18 15.35 -13.61
CA ILE A 13 -3.74 14.70 -14.79
C ILE A 13 -2.98 15.18 -16.02
N ASN A 14 -2.60 14.26 -16.90
CA ASN A 14 -1.84 14.51 -18.14
C ASN A 14 -0.43 15.09 -17.95
N THR A 15 0.03 15.27 -16.70
CA THR A 15 1.46 15.37 -16.42
C THR A 15 1.91 14.02 -15.89
N GLY A 16 3.18 13.65 -16.08
CA GLY A 16 3.75 12.50 -15.40
C GLY A 16 3.70 12.64 -13.88
N LEU A 17 4.28 11.66 -13.19
CA LEU A 17 4.50 11.70 -11.75
C LEU A 17 5.32 12.95 -11.37
N ARG A 18 4.89 13.66 -10.32
CA ARG A 18 5.51 14.91 -9.86
C ARG A 18 6.06 14.83 -8.45
N TYR A 19 5.50 13.93 -7.65
CA TYR A 19 5.99 13.60 -6.33
C TYR A 19 6.00 12.08 -6.20
N ASP A 20 7.14 11.54 -5.81
CA ASP A 20 7.35 10.14 -5.48
C ASP A 20 8.42 10.10 -4.39
N ALA A 21 7.99 9.92 -3.16
CA ALA A 21 8.90 9.89 -2.02
C ALA A 21 8.32 9.05 -0.89
N PRO A 22 9.19 8.52 -0.01
CA PRO A 22 8.74 7.82 1.18
C PRO A 22 7.77 8.66 2.03
N THR A 23 6.75 8.02 2.61
CA THR A 23 5.77 8.66 3.50
C THR A 23 6.36 8.87 4.90
N TYR A 24 7.46 9.61 4.97
CA TYR A 24 8.23 9.88 6.19
C TYR A 24 8.43 11.38 6.38
N LEU A 25 8.35 11.80 7.63
CA LEU A 25 8.60 13.16 8.07
C LEU A 25 9.53 13.10 9.28
N ALA A 26 10.55 13.94 9.34
CA ALA A 26 11.40 14.08 10.52
C ALA A 26 11.40 15.53 11.00
N GLU A 27 11.21 15.73 12.30
CA GLU A 27 11.26 17.04 12.96
C GLU A 27 12.56 17.15 13.75
N ASP A 28 13.44 18.08 13.36
CA ASP A 28 14.64 18.44 14.10
C ASP A 28 14.32 19.68 14.95
N TYR A 29 14.13 19.48 16.26
CA TYR A 29 13.71 20.55 17.19
C TYR A 29 14.82 21.54 17.50
N GLU A 30 16.08 21.13 17.36
CA GLU A 30 17.23 22.01 17.60
C GLU A 30 17.37 23.01 16.46
N LYS A 31 17.23 22.53 15.21
CA LYS A 31 17.32 23.39 14.01
C LYS A 31 15.98 24.01 13.61
N ASN A 32 14.89 23.57 14.22
CA ASN A 32 13.52 23.95 13.87
C ASN A 32 13.23 23.74 12.36
N ILE A 33 13.63 22.57 11.85
CA ILE A 33 13.42 22.18 10.44
C ILE A 33 12.59 20.91 10.34
N ILE A 34 11.85 20.80 9.23
CA ILE A 34 11.12 19.59 8.85
C ILE A 34 11.78 19.00 7.61
N ILE A 35 12.10 17.71 7.69
CA ILE A 35 12.72 16.92 6.64
C ILE A 35 11.66 15.93 6.13
N TYR A 36 11.61 15.69 4.83
CA TYR A 36 10.60 14.86 4.17
C TYR A 36 11.24 13.75 3.33
N GLY A 37 10.49 12.68 3.07
CA GLY A 37 10.86 11.70 2.05
C GLY A 37 12.11 10.90 2.39
N GLU A 38 12.99 10.74 1.40
CA GLU A 38 14.22 9.94 1.51
C GLU A 38 15.15 10.41 2.63
N GLU A 39 15.30 11.72 2.80
CA GLU A 39 16.13 12.28 3.86
C GLU A 39 15.57 11.94 5.24
N ALA A 40 14.24 11.96 5.40
CA ALA A 40 13.59 11.56 6.64
C ALA A 40 13.70 10.04 6.88
N LYS A 41 13.45 9.22 5.85
CA LYS A 41 13.59 7.76 5.92
C LYS A 41 15.03 7.35 6.24
N ALA A 42 16.04 8.04 5.70
CA ALA A 42 17.45 7.76 5.96
C ALA A 42 17.87 8.04 7.42
N LEU A 43 17.05 8.71 8.21
CA LEU A 43 17.28 8.90 9.65
C LEU A 43 16.75 7.74 10.49
N MET A 44 15.98 6.81 9.90
CA MET A 44 15.51 5.61 10.60
C MET A 44 16.66 4.79 11.18
N ASP A 45 16.45 4.23 12.37
CA ASP A 45 17.43 3.48 13.16
C ASP A 45 18.69 4.28 13.56
N LYS A 46 18.76 5.59 13.32
CA LYS A 46 19.84 6.46 13.82
C LYS A 46 19.45 7.07 15.17
N SER A 47 20.36 7.03 16.12
CA SER A 47 20.18 7.71 17.41
C SER A 47 20.48 9.20 17.26
N ASN A 48 19.44 10.04 17.32
CA ASN A 48 19.55 11.48 17.50
C ASN A 48 18.44 11.96 18.44
N GLU A 49 18.83 12.49 19.61
CA GLU A 49 17.88 12.91 20.65
C GLU A 49 16.99 14.08 20.22
N ASN A 50 17.44 14.90 19.27
CA ASN A 50 16.74 16.10 18.81
C ASN A 50 15.85 15.86 17.59
N VAL A 51 15.81 14.64 17.05
CA VAL A 51 15.07 14.31 15.83
C VAL A 51 13.97 13.28 16.11
N ILE A 52 12.72 13.65 15.84
CA ILE A 52 11.59 12.72 15.88
C ILE A 52 11.16 12.36 14.47
N ILE A 53 11.17 11.05 14.16
CA ILE A 53 10.70 10.51 12.88
C ILE A 53 9.24 10.10 13.02
N LYS A 54 8.42 10.59 12.10
CA LYS A 54 6.98 10.35 12.01
C LYS A 54 6.66 9.61 10.71
N ARG A 55 5.77 8.62 10.82
CA ARG A 55 5.18 7.87 9.70
C ARG A 55 3.67 8.16 9.70
N PRO A 56 3.20 9.12 8.89
CA PRO A 56 1.81 9.57 8.94
C PRO A 56 0.79 8.49 8.59
N VAL A 57 1.19 7.57 7.73
CA VAL A 57 0.41 6.40 7.35
C VAL A 57 1.17 5.17 7.81
N ARG A 58 0.49 4.25 8.50
CA ARG A 58 1.09 3.04 9.05
C ARG A 58 0.07 1.92 9.08
N ASP A 59 0.51 0.72 8.72
CA ASP A 59 -0.31 -0.51 8.79
C ASP A 59 -1.65 -0.38 8.04
N GLY A 60 -1.71 0.42 6.96
CA GLY A 60 -2.95 0.68 6.23
C GLY A 60 -3.90 1.67 6.91
N ASN A 61 -3.42 2.52 7.81
CA ASN A 61 -4.23 3.53 8.51
C ASN A 61 -3.50 4.87 8.62
N ILE A 62 -4.26 5.97 8.76
CA ILE A 62 -3.71 7.30 9.04
C ILE A 62 -3.43 7.41 10.54
N ALA A 63 -2.16 7.26 10.91
CA ALA A 63 -1.69 7.25 12.29
C ALA A 63 -1.37 8.65 12.84
N ASP A 64 -0.92 9.56 11.97
CA ASP A 64 -0.61 10.96 12.34
C ASP A 64 -1.16 11.92 11.27
N PRO A 65 -2.43 12.37 11.42
CA PRO A 65 -3.07 13.29 10.48
C PRO A 65 -2.35 14.64 10.35
N ASP A 66 -1.72 15.13 11.42
CA ASP A 66 -1.03 16.42 11.42
C ASP A 66 0.25 16.34 10.57
N ALA A 67 1.02 15.26 10.72
CA ALA A 67 2.18 15.00 9.87
C ALA A 67 1.77 14.77 8.41
N LEU A 68 0.64 14.10 8.16
CA LEU A 68 0.10 13.92 6.81
C LEU A 68 -0.30 15.27 6.18
N GLN A 69 -0.95 16.15 6.93
CA GLN A 69 -1.28 17.50 6.48
C GLN A 69 -0.02 18.30 6.09
N ARG A 70 1.07 18.17 6.85
CA ARG A 70 2.35 18.82 6.53
C ARG A 70 2.96 18.29 5.23
N ILE A 71 2.89 16.99 4.97
CA ILE A 71 3.30 16.40 3.69
C ILE A 71 2.43 16.94 2.54
N LEU A 72 1.10 16.91 2.70
CA LEU A 72 0.17 17.42 1.70
C LEU A 72 0.41 18.90 1.41
N ALA A 73 0.65 19.71 2.44
CA ALA A 73 0.97 21.14 2.28
C ALA A 73 2.24 21.34 1.44
N LYS A 74 3.30 20.56 1.70
CA LYS A 74 4.53 20.58 0.91
C LYS A 74 4.26 20.20 -0.55
N ILE A 75 3.50 19.14 -0.80
CA ILE A 75 3.13 18.70 -2.15
C ILE A 75 2.35 19.79 -2.88
N PHE A 76 1.33 20.38 -2.25
CA PHE A 76 0.53 21.44 -2.85
C PHE A 76 1.36 22.68 -3.16
N GLN A 77 2.32 23.01 -2.30
CA GLN A 77 3.26 24.10 -2.53
C GLN A 77 4.12 23.81 -3.77
N ASP A 78 4.74 22.62 -3.86
CA ASP A 78 5.57 22.23 -5.01
C ASP A 78 4.77 22.25 -6.31
N PHE A 79 3.56 21.71 -6.27
CA PHE A 79 2.62 21.67 -7.38
C PHE A 79 2.22 23.08 -7.86
N ARG A 80 1.97 24.02 -6.94
CA ARG A 80 1.65 25.42 -7.28
C ARG A 80 2.87 26.21 -7.77
N LEU A 81 4.05 25.98 -7.20
CA LEU A 81 5.30 26.55 -7.68
C LEU A 81 5.58 26.09 -9.13
N GLU A 82 5.27 24.84 -9.46
CA GLU A 82 5.34 24.34 -10.84
C GLU A 82 4.26 24.94 -11.76
N ILE A 83 2.99 25.07 -11.31
CA ILE A 83 1.93 25.70 -12.12
C ILE A 83 2.32 27.14 -12.51
N LYS A 84 2.92 27.92 -11.60
CA LYS A 84 3.33 29.30 -11.90
C LYS A 84 4.45 29.40 -12.95
N ASN A 85 5.32 28.39 -13.03
CA ASN A 85 6.37 28.34 -14.05
C ASN A 85 5.87 27.95 -15.45
N SER A 86 4.62 27.48 -15.59
CA SER A 86 4.00 27.13 -16.87
C SER A 86 3.21 28.27 -17.55
N LYS A 87 3.15 29.46 -16.91
CA LYS A 87 2.64 30.70 -17.50
C LYS A 87 3.76 31.75 -17.57
N GLN A 88 4.84 31.41 -18.28
CA GLN A 88 5.81 32.41 -18.69
C GLN A 88 5.39 32.96 -20.06
N ILE A 89 4.38 33.84 -20.05
CA ILE A 89 4.27 34.93 -21.01
C ILE A 89 4.13 36.22 -20.20
N ASP A 90 5.13 37.07 -20.44
CA ASP A 90 5.31 38.48 -20.09
C ASP A 90 5.63 38.88 -18.64
N ASN A 91 6.95 38.95 -18.43
CA ASN A 91 7.65 39.73 -17.43
C ASN A 91 7.34 41.23 -17.58
N ASN A 92 6.73 41.84 -16.57
CA ASN A 92 7.28 43.00 -15.86
C ASN A 92 6.24 43.57 -14.91
N ILE A 93 6.75 44.07 -13.78
CA ILE A 93 6.05 44.69 -12.66
C ILE A 93 5.51 43.64 -11.69
N ILE A 94 6.10 43.60 -10.48
CA ILE A 94 5.42 43.75 -9.18
C ILE A 94 6.51 43.99 -8.13
N LYS A 95 6.76 45.27 -7.85
CA LYS A 95 7.17 45.75 -6.52
C LYS A 95 5.88 46.20 -5.86
N ASN A 96 5.34 45.42 -4.92
CA ASN A 96 4.67 45.88 -3.70
C ASN A 96 3.96 44.72 -2.97
N SER A 97 4.25 44.64 -1.68
CA SER A 97 3.96 43.59 -0.71
C SER A 97 2.50 43.54 -0.21
N LYS A 98 1.52 43.69 -1.10
CA LYS A 98 0.09 43.43 -0.80
C LYS A 98 -0.61 42.50 -1.81
N GLU A 99 0.09 42.02 -2.84
CA GLU A 99 -0.46 41.09 -3.84
C GLU A 99 -0.11 39.61 -3.58
N LEU A 100 0.72 39.30 -2.57
CA LEU A 100 0.94 37.92 -2.15
C LEU A 100 -0.32 37.27 -1.54
N GLU A 101 -1.28 38.07 -1.04
CA GLU A 101 -2.60 37.58 -0.59
C GLU A 101 -3.60 37.34 -1.75
N LYS A 102 -3.23 37.68 -2.99
CA LYS A 102 -3.98 37.36 -4.21
C LYS A 102 -3.36 36.21 -5.01
N ILE A 103 -2.52 35.40 -4.38
CA ILE A 103 -1.92 34.24 -5.03
C ILE A 103 -2.98 33.14 -5.18
N ASP A 104 -3.49 33.04 -6.41
CA ASP A 104 -4.16 31.91 -7.04
C ASP A 104 -5.29 31.24 -6.23
N LYS A 105 -6.47 31.87 -6.32
CA LYS A 105 -7.75 31.17 -6.25
C LYS A 105 -7.93 30.28 -7.49
N ASN A 106 -7.12 29.23 -7.63
CA ASN A 106 -7.36 28.18 -8.61
C ASN A 106 -8.46 27.26 -8.03
N ARG A 107 -9.68 27.81 -7.93
CA ARG A 107 -10.90 27.16 -7.40
C ARG A 107 -11.43 26.04 -8.31
N ASP A 108 -10.62 25.51 -9.22
CA ASP A 108 -10.98 24.42 -10.13
C ASP A 108 -10.14 23.15 -9.89
N LEU A 109 -9.27 23.15 -8.87
CA LEU A 109 -8.46 21.96 -8.55
C LEU A 109 -9.32 20.90 -7.85
N ILE A 110 -9.56 19.79 -8.53
CA ILE A 110 -10.16 18.59 -7.95
C ILE A 110 -9.05 17.62 -7.59
N VAL A 111 -9.12 17.06 -6.37
CA VAL A 111 -8.12 16.14 -5.85
C VAL A 111 -8.76 14.79 -5.61
N LEU A 112 -8.34 13.79 -6.39
CA LEU A 112 -8.67 12.39 -6.14
C LEU A 112 -7.57 11.76 -5.30
N MET A 113 -7.94 11.12 -4.20
CA MET A 113 -7.05 10.47 -3.24
C MET A 113 -7.40 8.99 -3.17
N ALA A 114 -6.40 8.13 -3.28
CA ALA A 114 -6.49 6.73 -2.92
C ALA A 114 -5.94 6.56 -1.51
N THR A 115 -6.69 5.87 -0.66
CA THR A 115 -6.29 5.57 0.71
C THR A 115 -6.50 4.08 1.00
N PRO A 116 -5.74 3.52 1.94
CA PRO A 116 -5.96 2.15 2.40
C PRO A 116 -7.43 1.86 2.78
N SER A 117 -7.82 0.58 2.71
CA SER A 117 -9.23 0.18 2.82
C SER A 117 -9.84 0.42 4.21
N GLU A 118 -9.02 0.60 5.25
CA GLU A 118 -9.47 0.69 6.65
C GLU A 118 -9.78 2.12 7.15
N ILE A 119 -9.90 3.09 6.24
CA ILE A 119 -10.28 4.46 6.61
C ILE A 119 -11.78 4.57 6.94
N ASN A 120 -12.11 5.13 8.11
CA ASN A 120 -13.51 5.40 8.46
C ASN A 120 -14.03 6.72 7.85
N THR A 121 -15.34 6.95 7.93
CA THR A 121 -15.99 8.15 7.35
C THR A 121 -15.42 9.47 7.90
N ILE A 122 -15.08 9.52 9.19
CA ILE A 122 -14.52 10.73 9.82
C ILE A 122 -13.15 11.05 9.26
N GLN A 123 -12.27 10.04 9.15
CA GLN A 123 -10.94 10.20 8.55
C GLN A 123 -11.02 10.56 7.07
N ARG A 124 -11.99 9.99 6.34
CA ARG A 124 -12.28 10.33 4.94
C ARG A 124 -12.65 11.81 4.80
N GLU A 125 -13.61 12.28 5.58
CA GLU A 125 -14.02 13.69 5.60
C GLU A 125 -12.86 14.61 6.04
N ALA A 126 -12.05 14.18 7.00
CA ALA A 126 -10.87 14.94 7.44
C ALA A 126 -9.87 15.14 6.29
N LEU A 127 -9.58 14.10 5.49
CA LEU A 127 -8.72 14.23 4.33
C LEU A 127 -9.28 15.18 3.27
N GLU A 128 -10.57 15.05 2.96
CA GLU A 128 -11.25 15.93 2.00
C GLU A 128 -11.21 17.39 2.46
N ASN A 129 -11.40 17.63 3.76
CA ASN A 129 -11.28 18.95 4.38
C ASN A 129 -9.84 19.48 4.33
N ILE A 130 -8.83 18.64 4.59
CA ILE A 130 -7.41 19.04 4.51
C ILE A 130 -7.08 19.55 3.09
N VAL A 131 -7.42 18.79 2.05
CA VAL A 131 -7.12 19.22 0.67
C VAL A 131 -7.90 20.47 0.27
N HIS A 132 -9.14 20.61 0.77
CA HIS A 132 -9.93 21.83 0.58
C HIS A 132 -9.29 23.05 1.25
N GLN A 133 -8.80 22.90 2.50
CA GLN A 133 -8.07 23.97 3.22
C GLN A 133 -6.76 24.35 2.52
N LEU A 134 -6.08 23.37 1.91
CA LEU A 134 -4.90 23.62 1.09
C LEU A 134 -5.24 24.27 -0.25
N GLY A 135 -6.53 24.46 -0.56
CA GLY A 135 -7.08 25.23 -1.67
C GLY A 135 -7.43 24.41 -2.91
N ALA A 136 -7.74 23.13 -2.74
CA ALA A 136 -8.54 22.39 -3.71
C ALA A 136 -10.01 22.85 -3.66
N LEU A 137 -10.71 22.80 -4.80
CA LEU A 137 -12.16 22.96 -4.85
C LEU A 137 -12.86 21.82 -4.12
N ARG A 138 -12.38 20.59 -4.35
CA ARG A 138 -13.00 19.38 -3.83
C ARG A 138 -11.98 18.26 -3.70
N GLY A 139 -12.10 17.49 -2.63
CA GLY A 139 -11.44 16.21 -2.45
C GLY A 139 -12.41 15.07 -2.72
N PHE A 140 -11.89 13.97 -3.25
CA PHE A 140 -12.60 12.69 -3.33
C PHE A 140 -11.65 11.62 -2.82
N VAL A 141 -12.11 10.77 -1.91
CA VAL A 141 -11.36 9.59 -1.46
C VAL A 141 -11.90 8.34 -2.15
N GLN A 142 -11.02 7.44 -2.54
CA GLN A 142 -11.32 6.12 -3.10
C GLN A 142 -10.45 5.07 -2.43
N GLU A 143 -10.90 3.82 -2.49
CA GLU A 143 -10.18 2.69 -1.91
C GLU A 143 -8.95 2.34 -2.76
N GLU A 144 -7.80 2.23 -2.12
CA GLU A 144 -6.50 1.94 -2.75
C GLU A 144 -6.55 0.67 -3.60
N VAL A 145 -7.08 -0.43 -3.04
CA VAL A 145 -7.21 -1.72 -3.75
C VAL A 145 -8.07 -1.61 -5.03
N LYS A 146 -9.07 -0.71 -5.05
CA LYS A 146 -9.90 -0.47 -6.23
C LYS A 146 -9.15 0.32 -7.30
N MET A 147 -8.42 1.35 -6.87
CA MET A 147 -7.57 2.13 -7.75
C MET A 147 -6.43 1.27 -8.31
N ALA A 148 -5.78 0.44 -7.49
CA ALA A 148 -4.78 -0.52 -7.90
C ALA A 148 -5.31 -1.46 -9.00
N ALA A 149 -6.50 -2.04 -8.81
CA ALA A 149 -7.11 -2.91 -9.81
C ALA A 149 -7.32 -2.19 -11.15
N LEU A 150 -7.91 -0.99 -11.13
CA LEU A 150 -8.15 -0.19 -12.34
C LEU A 150 -6.85 0.23 -13.03
N GLY A 151 -5.85 0.64 -12.24
CA GLY A 151 -4.50 0.96 -12.71
C GLY A 151 -3.83 -0.19 -13.43
N SER A 152 -3.98 -1.40 -12.89
CA SER A 152 -3.52 -2.67 -13.46
C SER A 152 -4.27 -3.12 -14.71
N GLY A 153 -5.20 -2.31 -15.22
CA GLY A 153 -5.95 -2.57 -16.44
C GLY A 153 -7.14 -3.52 -16.23
N GLN A 154 -7.53 -3.77 -14.98
CA GLN A 154 -8.73 -4.55 -14.69
C GLN A 154 -9.98 -3.70 -14.90
N ASP A 155 -11.01 -4.32 -15.46
CA ASP A 155 -12.33 -3.72 -15.60
C ASP A 155 -13.09 -3.84 -14.27
N ILE A 156 -13.01 -2.78 -13.46
CA ILE A 156 -13.73 -2.70 -12.18
C ILE A 156 -15.24 -2.45 -12.37
N PHE A 157 -15.67 -2.03 -13.57
CA PHE A 157 -17.05 -1.66 -13.87
C PHE A 157 -17.89 -2.82 -14.40
N GLY A 158 -17.26 -3.94 -14.74
CA GLY A 158 -17.90 -5.14 -15.26
C GLY A 158 -18.04 -6.26 -14.23
N THR A 159 -17.87 -7.50 -14.71
CA THR A 159 -17.98 -8.72 -13.90
C THR A 159 -16.91 -8.79 -12.80
N ALA A 160 -17.13 -9.66 -11.82
CA ALA A 160 -16.25 -9.74 -10.66
C ALA A 160 -14.77 -9.96 -11.02
N ILE A 161 -13.91 -9.21 -10.33
CA ILE A 161 -12.45 -9.35 -10.33
C ILE A 161 -11.96 -9.44 -8.89
N MET A 162 -10.78 -10.03 -8.69
CA MET A 162 -10.12 -10.02 -7.39
C MET A 162 -8.77 -9.32 -7.49
N CYS A 163 -8.52 -8.40 -6.55
CA CYS A 163 -7.26 -7.69 -6.44
C CYS A 163 -6.63 -7.95 -5.08
N ILE A 164 -5.32 -8.16 -5.07
CA ILE A 164 -4.48 -8.30 -3.88
C ILE A 164 -3.42 -7.22 -3.99
N ASP A 165 -3.52 -6.17 -3.19
CA ASP A 165 -2.51 -5.12 -3.13
C ASP A 165 -1.60 -5.35 -1.93
N ILE A 166 -0.30 -5.56 -2.17
CA ILE A 166 0.69 -5.82 -1.11
C ILE A 166 1.59 -4.60 -1.01
N GLY A 167 1.30 -3.74 -0.03
CA GLY A 167 2.04 -2.51 0.24
C GLY A 167 3.18 -2.68 1.24
N GLY A 168 3.57 -1.56 1.86
CA GLY A 168 4.53 -1.54 2.97
C GLY A 168 3.93 -2.04 4.28
N GLY A 169 2.77 -1.51 4.69
CA GLY A 169 2.16 -1.81 5.99
C GLY A 169 1.02 -2.84 5.95
N SER A 170 0.36 -3.00 4.82
CA SER A 170 -0.82 -3.87 4.68
C SER A 170 -0.82 -4.65 3.37
N THR A 171 -1.51 -5.78 3.41
CA THR A 171 -1.99 -6.50 2.23
C THR A 171 -3.51 -6.36 2.20
N ASP A 172 -4.03 -5.64 1.21
CA ASP A 172 -5.44 -5.37 1.00
C ASP A 172 -6.00 -6.31 -0.07
N ILE A 173 -7.00 -7.11 0.28
CA ILE A 173 -7.59 -8.11 -0.60
C ILE A 173 -9.05 -7.76 -0.83
N ALA A 174 -9.48 -7.62 -2.08
CA ALA A 174 -10.86 -7.28 -2.40
C ALA A 174 -11.39 -8.03 -3.63
N VAL A 175 -12.68 -8.38 -3.59
CA VAL A 175 -13.45 -8.72 -4.79
C VAL A 175 -14.31 -7.52 -5.16
N ILE A 176 -14.16 -7.08 -6.41
CA ILE A 176 -14.76 -5.86 -6.95
C ILE A 176 -15.69 -6.24 -8.12
N ASN A 177 -16.87 -5.64 -8.17
CA ASN A 177 -17.86 -5.81 -9.23
C ASN A 177 -18.65 -4.51 -9.38
N ASN A 178 -18.89 -4.04 -10.60
CA ASN A 178 -19.69 -2.84 -10.89
C ASN A 178 -19.31 -1.62 -10.00
N ASP A 179 -18.02 -1.27 -9.96
CA ASP A 179 -17.43 -0.20 -9.16
C ASP A 179 -17.59 -0.33 -7.62
N SER A 180 -18.08 -1.48 -7.17
CA SER A 180 -18.37 -1.76 -5.76
C SER A 180 -17.50 -2.89 -5.23
N ILE A 181 -16.97 -2.71 -4.02
CA ILE A 181 -16.29 -3.79 -3.29
C ILE A 181 -17.37 -4.69 -2.68
N LEU A 182 -17.45 -5.94 -3.15
CA LEU A 182 -18.39 -6.94 -2.61
C LEU A 182 -17.96 -7.38 -1.21
N TYR A 183 -16.66 -7.57 -1.05
CA TYR A 183 -16.03 -7.85 0.23
C TYR A 183 -14.53 -7.56 0.12
N SER A 184 -13.97 -7.02 1.19
CA SER A 184 -12.53 -6.85 1.37
C SER A 184 -12.08 -7.36 2.73
N TYR A 185 -10.80 -7.71 2.81
CA TYR A 185 -10.11 -8.06 4.03
C TYR A 185 -8.67 -7.56 3.96
N THR A 186 -8.20 -6.96 5.05
CA THR A 186 -6.84 -6.43 5.15
C THR A 186 -6.06 -7.25 6.18
N THR A 187 -4.83 -7.61 5.85
CA THR A 187 -3.90 -8.27 6.78
C THR A 187 -2.61 -7.47 6.87
N HIS A 188 -2.05 -7.34 8.07
CA HIS A 188 -0.80 -6.61 8.31
C HIS A 188 0.46 -7.46 8.02
N CYS A 189 0.34 -8.45 7.14
CA CYS A 189 1.48 -9.17 6.58
C CYS A 189 1.85 -8.52 5.24
N ALA A 190 2.83 -7.61 5.29
CA ALA A 190 3.28 -6.78 4.17
C ALA A 190 4.79 -6.52 4.27
N GLY A 191 5.33 -5.54 3.54
CA GLY A 191 6.77 -5.24 3.52
C GLY A 191 7.43 -5.04 4.89
N ASP A 192 6.83 -4.21 5.75
CA ASP A 192 7.34 -3.89 7.10
C ASP A 192 7.38 -5.12 8.00
N PHE A 193 6.28 -5.88 7.99
CA PHE A 193 6.15 -7.10 8.77
C PHE A 193 7.17 -8.16 8.34
N LEU A 194 7.29 -8.40 7.02
CA LEU A 194 8.27 -9.34 6.47
C LEU A 194 9.71 -8.90 6.78
N THR A 195 9.99 -7.61 6.70
CA THR A 195 11.29 -7.03 7.08
C THR A 195 11.59 -7.30 8.55
N GLN A 196 10.63 -7.11 9.45
CA GLN A 196 10.80 -7.41 10.87
C GLN A 196 11.02 -8.90 11.12
N LYS A 197 10.28 -9.78 10.44
CA LYS A 197 10.47 -11.24 10.56
C LYS A 197 11.84 -11.70 10.06
N ILE A 198 12.37 -11.07 9.02
CA ILE A 198 13.76 -11.31 8.56
C ILE A 198 14.76 -10.92 9.64
N LYS A 199 14.59 -9.75 10.30
CA LYS A 199 15.46 -9.32 11.42
C LYS A 199 15.43 -10.32 12.56
N ASP A 200 14.22 -10.73 12.97
CA ASP A 200 14.02 -11.66 14.08
C ASP A 200 14.65 -13.04 13.77
N TYR A 201 14.47 -13.53 12.54
CA TYR A 201 15.06 -14.77 12.09
C TYR A 201 16.59 -14.71 12.12
N ILE A 202 17.21 -13.67 11.56
CA ILE A 202 18.66 -13.52 11.52
C ILE A 202 19.24 -13.37 12.94
N ALA A 203 18.58 -12.59 13.81
CA ALA A 203 18.97 -12.47 15.21
C ALA A 203 18.95 -13.82 15.93
N LYS A 204 17.89 -14.61 15.74
CA LYS A 204 17.72 -15.91 16.39
C LYS A 204 18.65 -16.98 15.83
N LYS A 205 18.79 -17.07 14.50
CA LYS A 205 19.53 -18.14 13.82
C LYS A 205 21.04 -17.88 13.81
N HIS A 206 21.45 -16.63 13.55
CA HIS A 206 22.85 -16.26 13.34
C HIS A 206 23.48 -15.52 14.51
N ALA A 207 22.69 -15.16 15.53
CA ALA A 207 23.11 -14.28 16.63
C ALA A 207 23.68 -12.96 16.11
N ILE A 208 23.05 -12.38 15.07
CA ILE A 208 23.44 -11.09 14.48
C ILE A 208 22.22 -10.19 14.42
N ARG A 209 22.35 -8.98 14.94
CA ARG A 209 21.34 -7.94 14.80
C ARG A 209 21.67 -7.04 13.61
N ILE A 210 20.74 -6.94 12.68
CA ILE A 210 20.83 -6.05 11.51
C ILE A 210 19.82 -4.89 11.61
N GLY A 211 20.13 -3.80 10.92
CA GLY A 211 19.23 -2.65 10.79
C GLY A 211 18.03 -2.93 9.87
N THR A 212 17.03 -2.06 9.89
CA THR A 212 15.81 -2.22 9.08
C THR A 212 16.09 -2.13 7.59
N LYS A 213 16.95 -1.19 7.17
CA LYS A 213 17.38 -1.08 5.77
C LYS A 213 18.03 -2.37 5.25
N GLU A 214 18.95 -2.94 6.02
CA GLU A 214 19.65 -4.17 5.65
C GLU A 214 18.67 -5.34 5.47
N ALA A 215 17.66 -5.45 6.34
CA ALA A 215 16.61 -6.48 6.25
C ALA A 215 15.66 -6.25 5.06
N GLU A 216 15.31 -4.99 4.77
CA GLU A 216 14.53 -4.61 3.59
C GLU A 216 15.30 -4.95 2.30
N ASP A 217 16.61 -4.73 2.29
CA ASP A 217 17.48 -5.09 1.17
C ASP A 217 17.56 -6.61 1.00
N VAL A 218 17.62 -7.40 2.07
CA VAL A 218 17.49 -8.86 2.01
C VAL A 218 16.16 -9.27 1.37
N LEU A 219 15.05 -8.69 1.80
CA LEU A 219 13.72 -8.96 1.25
C LEU A 219 13.67 -8.68 -0.26
N LYS A 220 14.13 -7.50 -0.69
CA LYS A 220 14.11 -7.09 -2.10
C LYS A 220 15.04 -7.95 -2.97
N ASN A 221 16.27 -8.19 -2.51
CA ASN A 221 17.28 -8.86 -3.32
C ASN A 221 17.05 -10.36 -3.40
N ILE A 222 16.78 -11.04 -2.28
CA ILE A 222 16.72 -12.51 -2.25
C ILE A 222 15.37 -13.09 -1.78
N GLY A 223 14.41 -12.26 -1.35
CA GLY A 223 13.05 -12.69 -1.02
C GLY A 223 12.37 -13.39 -2.21
N SER A 224 11.82 -14.57 -1.93
CA SER A 224 11.13 -15.41 -2.90
C SER A 224 10.17 -16.36 -2.19
N LEU A 225 9.13 -16.83 -2.91
CA LEU A 225 8.19 -17.82 -2.41
C LEU A 225 8.38 -19.21 -3.03
N MET A 226 9.11 -19.28 -4.14
CA MET A 226 9.54 -20.53 -4.78
C MET A 226 10.96 -20.37 -5.31
N LYS A 227 11.58 -21.49 -5.70
CA LYS A 227 12.91 -21.48 -6.31
C LYS A 227 12.88 -20.72 -7.64
N TYR A 228 13.89 -19.89 -7.88
CA TYR A 228 14.04 -19.12 -9.12
C TYR A 228 15.44 -19.27 -9.73
N GLN A 229 15.60 -18.83 -10.97
CA GLN A 229 16.88 -18.94 -11.69
C GLN A 229 17.92 -17.97 -11.11
N ASN A 230 19.18 -18.38 -11.11
CA ASN A 230 20.33 -17.57 -10.69
C ASN A 230 20.27 -17.09 -9.22
N GLU A 231 19.77 -17.92 -8.32
CA GLU A 231 19.86 -17.67 -6.87
C GLU A 231 21.31 -17.47 -6.43
N LYS A 232 21.58 -16.34 -5.77
CA LYS A 232 22.89 -16.00 -5.20
C LYS A 232 22.72 -15.61 -3.72
N PRO A 233 23.67 -15.96 -2.85
CA PRO A 233 23.68 -15.45 -1.49
C PRO A 233 23.73 -13.92 -1.47
N TYR A 234 23.18 -13.33 -0.41
CA TYR A 234 23.26 -11.91 -0.12
C TYR A 234 24.13 -11.71 1.13
N THR A 235 25.11 -10.82 1.03
CA THR A 235 26.00 -10.50 2.13
C THR A 235 25.35 -9.45 3.02
N ILE A 236 25.14 -9.77 4.30
CA ILE A 236 24.61 -8.84 5.29
C ILE A 236 25.67 -8.39 6.28
N SER A 237 25.55 -7.17 6.77
CA SER A 237 26.39 -6.66 7.88
C SER A 237 25.55 -6.28 9.08
N GLY A 238 25.99 -6.69 10.27
CA GLY A 238 25.29 -6.42 11.52
C GLY A 238 26.20 -6.45 12.73
N ILE A 239 25.60 -6.39 13.92
CA ILE A 239 26.30 -6.45 15.20
C ILE A 239 26.08 -7.83 15.81
N SER A 240 27.17 -8.50 16.21
CA SER A 240 27.09 -9.78 16.90
C SER A 240 26.35 -9.62 18.24
N LEU A 241 25.40 -10.51 18.49
CA LEU A 241 24.68 -10.60 19.76
C LEU A 241 25.42 -11.54 20.71
N PRO A 242 25.41 -11.26 22.03
CA PRO A 242 25.89 -12.20 23.04
C PRO A 242 25.08 -13.50 22.95
N ARG A 243 25.74 -14.64 23.05
CA ARG A 243 25.08 -15.94 23.17
C ARG A 243 24.86 -16.28 24.64
N LEU A 244 23.96 -17.22 24.92
CA LEU A 244 23.66 -17.66 26.29
C LEU A 244 24.90 -18.23 27.03
N ASP A 245 25.93 -18.64 26.29
CA ASP A 245 27.21 -19.16 26.78
C ASP A 245 28.35 -18.12 26.80
N SER A 246 28.08 -16.85 26.46
CA SER A 246 29.09 -15.79 26.48
C SER A 246 29.58 -15.48 27.89
N GLN A 247 30.90 -15.36 28.07
CA GLN A 247 31.48 -15.04 29.37
C GLN A 247 31.25 -13.56 29.75
N PRO A 248 31.15 -13.22 31.05
CA PRO A 248 31.09 -11.83 31.50
C PRO A 248 32.32 -11.05 31.02
N GLY A 249 32.13 -10.12 30.09
CA GLY A 249 33.22 -9.30 29.50
C GLY A 249 33.45 -9.49 28.00
N GLU A 250 32.85 -10.50 27.35
CA GLU A 250 32.93 -10.71 25.89
C GLU A 250 32.03 -9.76 25.08
N THR A 251 31.33 -8.84 25.73
CA THR A 251 30.30 -7.96 25.16
C THR A 251 30.87 -6.80 24.33
N MET A 252 31.89 -7.03 23.51
CA MET A 252 32.22 -6.06 22.46
C MET A 252 31.22 -6.24 21.31
N SER A 253 30.54 -5.15 20.95
CA SER A 253 29.66 -5.09 19.77
C SER A 253 30.51 -5.18 18.50
N ILE A 254 30.91 -6.39 18.14
CA ILE A 254 31.75 -6.64 16.97
C ILE A 254 30.86 -6.62 15.74
N SER A 255 31.21 -5.76 14.79
CA SER A 255 30.60 -5.79 13.46
C SER A 255 30.95 -7.11 12.78
N LYS A 256 29.95 -7.82 12.30
CA LYS A 256 30.08 -9.12 11.65
C LYS A 256 29.33 -9.12 10.33
N THR A 257 29.98 -9.68 9.32
CA THR A 257 29.42 -9.88 8.00
C THR A 257 29.21 -11.37 7.76
N ILE A 258 28.04 -11.76 7.26
CA ILE A 258 27.71 -13.15 6.89
C ILE A 258 26.96 -13.19 5.56
N GLU A 259 26.98 -14.36 4.91
CA GLU A 259 26.17 -14.61 3.73
C GLU A 259 24.87 -15.33 4.12
N ILE A 260 23.74 -14.85 3.59
CA ILE A 260 22.43 -15.45 3.73
C ILE A 260 21.97 -15.96 2.38
N THR A 261 21.41 -17.17 2.34
CA THR A 261 20.94 -17.78 1.09
C THR A 261 19.46 -17.45 0.82
N PRO A 262 19.04 -17.36 -0.46
CA PRO A 262 17.62 -17.19 -0.80
C PRO A 262 16.72 -18.32 -0.25
N GLU A 263 17.22 -19.56 -0.21
CA GLU A 263 16.50 -20.71 0.33
C GLU A 263 16.20 -20.56 1.81
N GLU A 264 17.17 -20.09 2.59
CA GLU A 264 17.01 -19.87 4.02
C GLU A 264 15.88 -18.87 4.32
N ILE A 265 15.86 -17.72 3.64
CA ILE A 265 14.80 -16.71 3.81
C ILE A 265 13.46 -17.20 3.26
N ARG A 266 13.47 -17.89 2.11
CA ARG A 266 12.25 -18.43 1.48
C ARG A 266 11.52 -19.42 2.39
N GLU A 267 12.23 -20.42 2.91
CA GLU A 267 11.60 -21.53 3.63
C GLU A 267 11.26 -21.18 5.07
N ASN A 268 12.06 -20.34 5.74
CA ASN A 268 11.89 -20.07 7.17
C ASN A 268 11.15 -18.77 7.49
N VAL A 269 11.04 -17.85 6.52
CA VAL A 269 10.32 -16.59 6.71
C VAL A 269 9.21 -16.48 5.67
N MET A 270 9.54 -16.33 4.39
CA MET A 270 8.54 -15.94 3.38
C MET A 270 7.37 -16.92 3.29
N LYS A 271 7.63 -18.21 3.10
CA LYS A 271 6.56 -19.22 2.96
C LYS A 271 5.77 -19.43 4.24
N VAL A 272 6.41 -19.27 5.41
CA VAL A 272 5.75 -19.39 6.71
C VAL A 272 4.73 -18.26 6.86
N GLU A 273 5.19 -17.02 6.76
CA GLU A 273 4.36 -15.84 7.00
C GLU A 273 3.23 -15.70 5.96
N PHE A 274 3.49 -16.09 4.70
CA PHE A 274 2.43 -16.11 3.68
C PHE A 274 1.37 -17.18 3.96
N ARG A 275 1.76 -18.38 4.40
CA ARG A 275 0.81 -19.46 4.74
C ARG A 275 0.00 -19.17 6.00
N GLU A 276 0.59 -18.45 6.95
CA GLU A 276 -0.06 -18.10 8.20
C GLU A 276 -0.99 -16.88 8.06
N HIS A 277 -0.68 -15.94 7.17
CA HIS A 277 -1.39 -14.65 7.10
C HIS A 277 -2.07 -14.38 5.75
N VAL A 278 -1.35 -14.48 4.64
CA VAL A 278 -1.86 -14.05 3.32
C VAL A 278 -2.82 -15.07 2.73
N ILE A 279 -2.43 -16.35 2.66
CA ILE A 279 -3.28 -17.42 2.08
C ILE A 279 -4.62 -17.57 2.82
N PRO A 280 -4.67 -17.59 4.16
CA PRO A 280 -5.95 -17.65 4.89
C PRO A 280 -6.83 -16.44 4.65
N SER A 281 -6.25 -15.25 4.48
CA SER A 281 -6.98 -14.01 4.18
C SER A 281 -7.64 -14.06 2.81
N ILE A 282 -6.93 -14.53 1.78
CA ILE A 282 -7.47 -14.74 0.43
C ILE A 282 -8.64 -15.73 0.47
N ARG A 283 -8.47 -16.87 1.16
CA ARG A 283 -9.52 -17.89 1.31
C ARG A 283 -10.74 -17.36 2.06
N THR A 284 -10.53 -16.48 3.05
CA THR A 284 -11.62 -15.83 3.78
C THR A 284 -12.45 -14.95 2.86
N VAL A 285 -11.79 -14.13 2.03
CA VAL A 285 -12.49 -13.27 1.06
C VAL A 285 -13.29 -14.10 0.06
N LEU A 286 -12.65 -15.10 -0.56
CA LEU A 286 -13.31 -15.99 -1.52
C LEU A 286 -14.53 -16.69 -0.93
N ARG A 287 -14.41 -17.22 0.30
CA ARG A 287 -15.52 -17.90 0.99
C ARG A 287 -16.66 -16.94 1.29
N THR A 288 -16.38 -15.77 1.87
CA THR A 288 -17.43 -14.80 2.22
C THR A 288 -18.13 -14.25 0.98
N VAL A 289 -17.41 -14.04 -0.11
CA VAL A 289 -18.03 -13.67 -1.40
C VAL A 289 -18.84 -14.83 -1.96
N GLY A 290 -18.36 -16.06 -1.88
CA GLY A 290 -19.11 -17.25 -2.30
C GLY A 290 -20.46 -17.40 -1.58
N GLU A 291 -20.49 -17.09 -0.28
CA GLU A 291 -21.70 -17.09 0.55
C GLU A 291 -22.67 -15.96 0.19
N LYS A 292 -22.16 -14.75 -0.09
CA LYS A 292 -22.98 -13.56 -0.36
C LYS A 292 -23.40 -13.40 -1.83
N ALA A 293 -22.55 -13.84 -2.76
CA ALA A 293 -22.63 -13.56 -4.19
C ALA A 293 -21.95 -14.68 -5.01
N ALA A 294 -22.46 -15.91 -4.93
CA ALA A 294 -21.85 -17.10 -5.53
C ALA A 294 -21.46 -16.96 -7.01
N GLY A 295 -22.25 -16.23 -7.81
CA GLY A 295 -21.94 -15.95 -9.22
C GLY A 295 -20.61 -15.22 -9.43
N SER A 296 -20.20 -14.40 -8.47
CA SER A 296 -18.95 -13.62 -8.54
C SER A 296 -17.72 -14.51 -8.45
N VAL A 297 -17.72 -15.56 -7.62
CA VAL A 297 -16.59 -16.50 -7.54
C VAL A 297 -16.47 -17.31 -8.83
N SER A 298 -17.60 -17.69 -9.43
CA SER A 298 -17.61 -18.34 -10.74
C SER A 298 -17.07 -17.43 -11.84
N ASP A 299 -17.33 -16.12 -11.79
CA ASP A 299 -16.74 -15.14 -12.70
C ASP A 299 -15.21 -15.10 -12.57
N LEU A 300 -14.66 -15.14 -11.36
CA LEU A 300 -13.22 -15.15 -11.12
C LEU A 300 -12.51 -16.37 -11.73
N LYS A 301 -13.21 -17.48 -11.94
CA LYS A 301 -12.66 -18.72 -12.52
C LYS A 301 -12.63 -18.71 -14.07
N LYS A 302 -13.29 -17.74 -14.71
CA LYS A 302 -13.32 -17.63 -16.18
C LYS A 302 -11.96 -17.19 -16.72
N THR A 303 -11.60 -17.65 -17.92
CA THR A 303 -10.34 -17.25 -18.59
C THR A 303 -10.24 -15.73 -18.72
N GLY A 304 -9.08 -15.16 -18.39
CA GLY A 304 -8.85 -13.71 -18.38
C GLY A 304 -9.43 -13.00 -17.15
N LYS A 305 -10.25 -13.70 -16.35
CA LYS A 305 -10.65 -13.29 -15.00
C LYS A 305 -9.82 -14.06 -13.97
N GLY A 306 -9.71 -13.52 -12.77
CA GLY A 306 -8.85 -14.11 -11.76
C GLY A 306 -8.37 -13.09 -10.75
N ILE A 307 -7.18 -13.37 -10.22
CA ILE A 307 -6.55 -12.63 -9.14
C ILE A 307 -5.41 -11.81 -9.72
N THR A 308 -5.46 -10.50 -9.51
CA THR A 308 -4.37 -9.59 -9.89
C THR A 308 -3.62 -9.13 -8.64
N ILE A 309 -2.31 -9.31 -8.63
CA ILE A 309 -1.42 -8.87 -7.54
C ILE A 309 -0.82 -7.52 -7.90
N CYS A 310 -0.99 -6.53 -7.03
CA CYS A 310 -0.52 -5.16 -7.16
C CYS A 310 0.39 -4.78 -5.98
N GLY A 311 0.94 -3.57 -6.01
CA GLY A 311 1.77 -3.04 -4.93
C GLY A 311 3.22 -3.51 -4.96
N GLY A 312 4.03 -2.98 -4.04
CA GLY A 312 5.46 -3.30 -3.96
C GLY A 312 5.76 -4.78 -3.67
N GLY A 313 4.86 -5.47 -2.96
CA GLY A 313 5.01 -6.90 -2.69
C GLY A 313 4.80 -7.80 -3.91
N ALA A 314 4.24 -7.27 -5.01
CA ALA A 314 4.12 -8.02 -6.26
C ALA A 314 5.50 -8.37 -6.88
N TYR A 315 6.58 -7.69 -6.48
CA TYR A 315 7.95 -8.01 -6.89
C TYR A 315 8.57 -9.18 -6.14
N ILE A 316 7.88 -9.73 -5.13
CA ILE A 316 8.34 -10.95 -4.47
C ILE A 316 8.39 -12.08 -5.51
N LYS A 317 9.57 -12.66 -5.68
CA LYS A 317 9.83 -13.62 -6.75
C LYS A 317 8.93 -14.84 -6.57
N LYS A 318 8.21 -15.21 -7.65
CA LYS A 318 7.32 -16.38 -7.72
C LYS A 318 6.06 -16.28 -6.85
N ILE A 319 5.59 -15.07 -6.54
CA ILE A 319 4.40 -14.87 -5.71
C ILE A 319 3.10 -15.35 -6.36
N ASP A 320 2.94 -15.12 -7.66
CA ASP A 320 1.80 -15.56 -8.45
C ASP A 320 1.70 -17.09 -8.52
N GLU A 321 2.80 -17.76 -8.86
CA GLU A 321 2.90 -19.22 -8.91
C GLU A 321 2.62 -19.82 -7.52
N PHE A 322 3.18 -19.23 -6.46
CA PHE A 322 2.97 -19.68 -5.09
C PHE A 322 1.51 -19.55 -4.64
N ILE A 323 0.89 -18.38 -4.84
CA ILE A 323 -0.52 -18.17 -4.48
C ILE A 323 -1.42 -19.12 -5.27
N LYS A 324 -1.17 -19.29 -6.57
CA LYS A 324 -1.91 -20.24 -7.39
C LYS A 324 -1.81 -21.67 -6.87
N GLU A 325 -0.60 -22.12 -6.53
CA GLU A 325 -0.37 -23.45 -5.98
C GLU A 325 -1.08 -23.63 -4.63
N GLU A 326 -0.94 -22.67 -3.70
CA GLU A 326 -1.55 -22.76 -2.37
C GLU A 326 -3.08 -22.72 -2.40
N LEU A 327 -3.69 -21.92 -3.29
CA LEU A 327 -5.16 -21.89 -3.43
C LEU A 327 -5.74 -23.17 -4.01
N SER A 328 -4.98 -23.90 -4.83
CA SER A 328 -5.40 -25.20 -5.37
C SER A 328 -5.37 -26.34 -4.35
N LYS A 329 -4.71 -26.15 -3.21
CA LYS A 329 -4.63 -27.17 -2.15
C LYS A 329 -5.88 -27.19 -1.29
N GLU A 330 -6.28 -28.39 -0.90
CA GLU A 330 -7.30 -28.59 0.13
C GLU A 330 -6.88 -27.92 1.44
N TYR A 331 -7.86 -27.42 2.20
CA TYR A 331 -7.60 -26.76 3.47
C TYR A 331 -8.69 -27.02 4.49
N PHE A 332 -8.37 -26.77 5.75
CA PHE A 332 -9.26 -27.02 6.89
C PHE A 332 -9.50 -25.73 7.65
N ILE A 333 -10.74 -25.52 8.08
CA ILE A 333 -11.11 -24.45 9.02
C ILE A 333 -11.65 -25.11 10.29
N GLU A 334 -11.24 -24.59 11.44
CA GLU A 334 -11.82 -24.98 12.72
C GLU A 334 -13.05 -24.11 13.00
N VAL A 335 -14.23 -24.74 13.01
CA VAL A 335 -15.51 -24.08 13.21
C VAL A 335 -16.08 -24.49 14.57
N LYS A 336 -16.63 -23.53 15.32
CA LYS A 336 -17.34 -23.83 16.58
C LYS A 336 -18.65 -24.53 16.27
N SER A 337 -18.88 -25.70 16.87
CA SER A 337 -20.15 -26.42 16.74
C SER A 337 -21.30 -25.66 17.41
N ASN A 338 -22.41 -25.47 16.69
CA ASN A 338 -23.62 -24.86 17.24
C ASN A 338 -24.31 -25.72 18.32
N LYS A 339 -23.92 -27.00 18.51
CA LYS A 339 -24.61 -27.94 19.42
C LYS A 339 -23.95 -28.15 20.79
N SER A 340 -22.78 -27.59 21.04
CA SER A 340 -22.20 -27.43 22.37
C SER A 340 -20.99 -26.52 22.26
N ASN A 341 -20.88 -25.52 23.13
CA ASN A 341 -19.93 -24.42 23.04
C ASN A 341 -18.44 -24.81 23.26
N THR A 342 -18.06 -26.07 23.04
CA THR A 342 -16.74 -26.62 23.39
C THR A 342 -16.11 -27.53 22.35
N LYS A 343 -16.80 -27.96 21.28
CA LYS A 343 -16.20 -28.82 20.24
C LYS A 343 -15.92 -28.05 18.95
N LEU A 344 -14.64 -27.82 18.67
CA LEU A 344 -14.14 -27.36 17.37
C LEU A 344 -14.25 -28.52 16.38
N ILE A 345 -14.96 -28.29 15.27
CA ILE A 345 -15.06 -29.23 14.17
C ILE A 345 -14.12 -28.75 13.06
N ARG A 346 -13.26 -29.63 12.56
CA ARG A 346 -12.49 -29.35 11.35
C ARG A 346 -13.36 -29.59 10.13
N GLN A 347 -13.71 -28.52 9.43
CA GLN A 347 -14.39 -28.58 8.15
C GLN A 347 -13.35 -28.55 7.03
N LYS A 348 -13.43 -29.53 6.12
CA LYS A 348 -12.58 -29.64 4.95
C LYS A 348 -13.18 -28.83 3.79
N TYR A 349 -12.34 -28.10 3.07
CA TYR A 349 -12.66 -27.38 1.85
C TYR A 349 -11.75 -27.84 0.71
N GLU A 350 -12.32 -27.99 -0.48
CA GLU A 350 -11.55 -28.21 -1.71
C GLU A 350 -10.84 -26.92 -2.12
N GLY A 351 -9.66 -27.07 -2.75
CA GLY A 351 -8.95 -25.96 -3.33
C GLY A 351 -9.56 -25.54 -4.67
N ASP A 352 -9.35 -24.28 -5.04
CA ASP A 352 -9.84 -23.72 -6.29
C ASP A 352 -8.67 -23.32 -7.19
N ILE A 353 -8.85 -23.51 -8.49
CA ILE A 353 -7.88 -23.11 -9.51
C ILE A 353 -8.28 -21.75 -10.05
N PHE A 354 -7.39 -20.76 -9.88
CA PHE A 354 -7.55 -19.41 -10.44
C PHE A 354 -6.39 -19.08 -11.37
N GLU A 355 -6.65 -18.19 -12.33
CA GLU A 355 -5.59 -17.41 -12.96
C GLU A 355 -5.08 -16.40 -11.92
N VAL A 356 -3.76 -16.39 -11.70
CA VAL A 356 -3.09 -15.42 -10.82
C VAL A 356 -2.04 -14.72 -11.66
N ARG A 357 -2.05 -13.39 -11.63
CA ARG A 357 -1.15 -12.56 -12.44
C ARG A 357 -0.62 -11.38 -11.63
N ILE A 358 0.59 -10.96 -11.97
CA ILE A 358 1.20 -9.75 -11.44
C ILE A 358 0.85 -8.58 -12.38
N ALA A 359 0.50 -7.43 -11.81
CA ALA A 359 0.31 -6.22 -12.58
C ALA A 359 1.60 -5.81 -13.33
N GLN A 360 1.48 -5.19 -14.51
CA GLN A 360 2.66 -4.82 -15.30
C GLN A 360 3.52 -3.75 -14.63
N ASN A 361 2.89 -2.78 -13.95
CA ASN A 361 3.57 -1.69 -13.23
C ASN A 361 3.08 -1.60 -11.77
N PRO A 362 3.40 -2.59 -10.91
CA PRO A 362 2.83 -2.73 -9.56
C PRO A 362 2.93 -1.50 -8.67
N LEU A 363 4.00 -0.70 -8.80
CA LEU A 363 4.23 0.48 -7.97
C LEU A 363 3.36 1.67 -8.34
N ASP A 364 2.91 1.77 -9.60
CA ASP A 364 2.21 2.97 -10.10
C ASP A 364 0.72 2.70 -10.33
N ASN A 365 0.23 1.49 -10.06
CA ASN A 365 -1.15 1.14 -10.36
C ASN A 365 -2.16 1.99 -9.60
N VAL A 366 -1.92 2.33 -8.33
CA VAL A 366 -2.86 3.17 -7.58
C VAL A 366 -2.98 4.56 -8.24
N ILE A 367 -1.85 5.22 -8.54
CA ILE A 367 -1.87 6.56 -9.13
C ILE A 367 -2.42 6.56 -10.56
N ASP A 368 -2.13 5.52 -11.35
CA ASP A 368 -2.70 5.34 -12.69
C ASP A 368 -4.19 5.02 -12.65
N GLY A 369 -4.63 4.26 -11.64
CA GLY A 369 -6.02 4.00 -11.33
C GLY A 369 -6.79 5.28 -11.05
N CYS A 370 -6.23 6.18 -10.22
CA CYS A 370 -6.81 7.49 -10.00
C CYS A 370 -6.97 8.29 -11.31
N VAL A 371 -5.98 8.25 -12.21
CA VAL A 371 -6.08 8.95 -13.50
C VAL A 371 -7.20 8.37 -14.37
N LYS A 372 -7.34 7.04 -14.41
CA LYS A 372 -8.42 6.35 -15.14
C LYS A 372 -9.79 6.63 -14.52
N TYR A 373 -9.89 6.72 -13.20
CA TYR A 373 -11.14 6.95 -12.47
C TYR A 373 -11.66 8.39 -12.55
N ARG A 374 -10.83 9.32 -13.04
CA ARG A 374 -11.18 10.73 -13.25
C ARG A 374 -12.51 10.93 -13.99
N ASP A 375 -12.77 10.13 -15.01
CA ASP A 375 -13.99 10.30 -15.83
C ASP A 375 -15.25 9.97 -15.03
N THR A 376 -15.18 9.04 -14.08
CA THR A 376 -16.25 8.76 -13.12
C THR A 376 -16.50 9.96 -12.20
N ILE A 377 -15.43 10.57 -11.69
CA ILE A 377 -15.51 11.79 -10.86
C ILE A 377 -16.14 12.94 -11.65
N TYR A 378 -15.76 13.15 -12.91
CA TYR A 378 -16.37 14.19 -13.74
C TYR A 378 -17.87 13.96 -13.97
N LYS A 379 -18.28 12.72 -14.24
CA LYS A 379 -19.71 12.39 -14.38
C LYS A 379 -20.47 12.70 -13.09
N GLN A 380 -19.92 12.34 -11.93
CA GLN A 380 -20.52 12.64 -10.63
C GLN A 380 -20.71 14.15 -10.43
N ILE A 381 -19.67 14.95 -10.70
CA ILE A 381 -19.76 16.41 -10.55
C ILE A 381 -20.82 17.02 -11.46
N ILE A 382 -20.92 16.55 -12.71
CA ILE A 382 -21.91 17.04 -13.68
C ILE A 382 -23.34 16.69 -13.24
N ALA A 383 -23.54 15.47 -12.73
CA ALA A 383 -24.84 15.00 -12.25
C ALA A 383 -25.34 15.83 -11.06
N GLU A 384 -24.46 16.12 -10.09
CA GLU A 384 -24.78 16.97 -8.93
C GLU A 384 -25.15 18.42 -9.32
N GLN A 385 -24.59 18.94 -10.41
CA GLN A 385 -24.93 20.27 -10.92
C GLN A 385 -26.27 20.29 -11.70
N ASN A 386 -26.78 19.13 -12.14
CA ASN A 386 -28.00 19.03 -12.94
C ASN A 386 -28.93 17.88 -12.47
N PRO A 387 -29.44 17.94 -11.23
CA PRO A 387 -30.20 16.83 -10.63
C PRO A 387 -31.46 16.44 -11.42
N ASN A 388 -32.07 17.38 -12.16
CA ASN A 388 -33.28 17.14 -12.93
C ASN A 388 -33.05 16.38 -14.26
N ARG A 389 -31.80 16.17 -14.69
CA ARG A 389 -31.49 15.51 -15.97
C ARG A 389 -31.38 13.99 -15.87
N GLU A 390 -31.09 13.45 -14.68
CA GLU A 390 -31.06 12.00 -14.43
C GLU A 390 -32.45 11.40 -14.19
N ILE A 391 -33.39 12.20 -13.65
CA ILE A 391 -34.79 11.77 -13.46
C ILE A 391 -35.44 11.45 -14.82
N LEU A 392 -35.14 12.25 -15.85
CA LEU A 392 -35.66 12.02 -17.21
C LEU A 392 -35.08 10.79 -17.90
N LYS A 393 -33.86 10.33 -17.53
CA LYS A 393 -33.28 9.10 -18.10
C LYS A 393 -33.82 7.83 -17.46
N LYS A 394 -34.20 7.88 -16.17
CA LYS A 394 -34.85 6.74 -15.49
C LYS A 394 -36.31 6.52 -15.90
N GLU A 395 -36.93 7.48 -16.59
CA GLU A 395 -38.27 7.33 -17.17
C GLU A 395 -38.23 6.84 -18.63
N GLU A 396 -37.04 6.79 -19.26
CA GLU A 396 -36.84 6.33 -20.65
C GLU A 396 -36.15 4.94 -20.77
N GLU A 397 -35.61 4.39 -19.68
CA GLU A 397 -35.13 2.99 -19.56
C GLU A 397 -36.13 2.12 -18.80
#